data_AF-A0A377TK71-F1
#
_entry.id   AF-A0A377TK71-F1
#
_cell.length_a   1.000
_cell.length_b   1.000
_cell.length_c   1.000
_cell.angle_alpha   90.00
_cell.angle_beta   90.00
_cell.angle_gamma   90.00
#
_symmetry.space_group_name_H-M   'P 1'
#
loop_
_entity.id
_entity.type
_entity.pdbx_description
1 polymer ?
#
loop_
_entity_poly.entity_id
_entity_poly.type
_entity_poly.pdbx_seq_one_letter_code
_entity_poly.pdbx_strand_id
1 'polypeptide(L)'
;MNIQLEEYLSELTQLQNERMVNEHGLRSEILRPYISEETGPMLHFVTDIGSQYNIEDVIGNESSFLSLLNGNVTIKPRIYNFAIATINKTVANMLKEEYQERYAFIQKKTNGEIFRLEETIKKIKYDIQNTFSYDLAFFIKNMGRVGFEKRFAGSDISVHHEGVTSADNSSNLDFIFFLLSHGYLSTDYMAYRSVFMPGSLSTEDNNFIRAVTSGRSPDETAKMPISNIANTVVKLRNLGMLMHDNAWHSQLLRHLLYNDNISMKTIMQMQLEAGAEQRMIRLAKEIFPRWDTHHAAEIHQVDGRRRWPFVQYDPPDW
;
A
#
# COMPACT_ATOMS: atom_id res chain seq x y z
N MET A 1 8.08 -3.32 -3.41
CA MET A 1 7.53 -3.68 -4.73
C MET A 1 8.67 -4.23 -5.56
N ASN A 2 8.48 -5.32 -6.31
CA ASN A 2 9.58 -6.01 -7.00
C ASN A 2 9.93 -5.25 -8.30
N ILE A 3 11.11 -4.61 -8.36
CA ILE A 3 11.57 -3.77 -9.48
C ILE A 3 11.46 -4.53 -10.82
N GLN A 4 11.78 -5.82 -10.83
CA GLN A 4 11.70 -6.65 -12.05
C GLN A 4 10.26 -6.82 -12.55
N LEU A 5 9.28 -6.90 -11.64
CA LEU A 5 7.86 -7.02 -12.03
C LEU A 5 7.36 -5.73 -12.69
N GLU A 6 7.80 -4.57 -12.22
CA GLU A 6 7.47 -3.27 -12.82
C GLU A 6 8.06 -3.14 -14.23
N GLU A 7 9.31 -3.56 -14.43
CA GLU A 7 9.96 -3.58 -15.74
C GLU A 7 9.19 -4.44 -16.75
N TYR A 8 8.85 -5.68 -16.38
CA TYR A 8 8.07 -6.58 -17.25
C TYR A 8 6.66 -6.06 -17.56
N LEU A 9 6.00 -5.43 -16.58
CA LEU A 9 4.68 -4.82 -16.81
C LEU A 9 4.76 -3.62 -17.75
N SER A 10 5.80 -2.79 -17.62
CA SER A 10 6.05 -1.66 -18.52
C SER A 10 6.32 -2.13 -19.94
N GLU A 11 7.19 -3.12 -20.13
CA GLU A 11 7.48 -3.67 -21.46
C GLU A 11 6.24 -4.31 -22.10
N LEU A 12 5.47 -5.09 -21.34
CA LEU A 12 4.21 -5.66 -21.83
C LEU A 12 3.22 -4.58 -22.29
N THR A 13 3.11 -3.50 -21.51
CA THR A 13 2.23 -2.37 -21.85
C THR A 13 2.66 -1.68 -23.13
N GLN A 14 3.97 -1.47 -23.33
CA GLN A 14 4.51 -0.90 -24.57
C GLN A 14 4.20 -1.78 -25.78
N LEU A 15 4.42 -3.10 -25.67
CA LEU A 15 4.13 -4.05 -26.75
C LEU A 15 2.63 -4.15 -27.09
N GLN A 16 1.77 -4.06 -26.09
CA GLN A 16 0.31 -4.08 -26.29
C GLN A 16 -0.19 -2.77 -26.90
N ASN A 17 0.44 -1.64 -26.58
CA ASN A 17 0.07 -0.33 -27.11
C ASN A 17 0.47 -0.12 -28.58
N GLU A 18 1.44 -0.88 -29.11
CA GLU A 18 1.76 -0.83 -30.54
C GLU A 18 0.55 -1.31 -31.36
N ARG A 19 -0.02 -0.36 -32.11
CA ARG A 19 -1.25 -0.52 -32.88
C ARG A 19 -1.02 -1.32 -34.14
N MET A 20 0.15 -1.20 -34.74
CA MET A 20 0.45 -1.84 -36.00
C MET A 20 0.80 -3.31 -35.79
N VAL A 21 0.28 -4.14 -36.68
CA VAL A 21 0.46 -5.61 -36.64
C VAL A 21 1.47 -6.06 -37.70
N ASN A 22 1.73 -5.23 -38.71
CA ASN A 22 2.63 -5.55 -39.80
C ASN A 22 3.44 -4.32 -40.26
N GLU A 23 4.56 -4.62 -40.91
CA GLU A 23 5.57 -3.65 -41.36
C GLU A 23 5.04 -2.70 -42.44
N HIS A 24 4.13 -3.20 -43.28
CA HIS A 24 3.47 -2.43 -44.33
C HIS A 24 2.58 -1.32 -43.73
N GLY A 25 1.76 -1.68 -42.75
CA GLY A 25 0.90 -0.75 -42.02
C GLY A 25 1.69 0.32 -41.28
N LEU A 26 2.82 -0.06 -40.68
CA LEU A 26 3.71 0.89 -40.01
C LEU A 26 4.29 1.93 -40.98
N ARG A 27 4.81 1.49 -42.13
CA ARG A 27 5.34 2.42 -43.15
C ARG A 27 4.27 3.32 -43.73
N SER A 28 3.06 2.79 -43.95
CA SER A 28 1.90 3.58 -44.37
C SER A 28 1.54 4.65 -43.34
N GLU A 29 1.48 4.30 -42.04
CA GLU A 29 1.14 5.24 -40.97
C GLU A 29 2.15 6.39 -40.87
N ILE A 30 3.45 6.08 -40.93
CA ILE A 30 4.53 7.07 -40.84
C ILE A 30 4.48 8.08 -42.00
N LEU A 31 4.12 7.63 -43.21
CA LEU A 31 4.08 8.48 -44.40
C LEU A 31 2.72 9.17 -44.62
N ARG A 32 1.65 8.70 -43.96
CA ARG A 32 0.29 9.23 -44.10
C ARG A 32 0.16 10.74 -43.91
N PRO A 33 0.91 11.42 -43.02
CA PRO A 33 0.85 12.88 -42.90
C PRO A 33 1.29 13.62 -44.17
N TYR A 34 2.04 12.98 -45.06
CA TYR A 34 2.63 13.58 -46.25
C TYR A 34 1.89 13.21 -47.54
N ILE A 35 1.52 11.94 -47.67
CA ILE A 35 0.77 11.42 -48.81
C ILE A 35 -0.30 10.48 -48.27
N SER A 36 -1.57 10.82 -48.51
CA SER A 36 -2.71 9.96 -48.19
C SER A 36 -3.01 8.99 -49.32
N GLU A 37 -3.82 7.97 -49.06
CA GLU A 37 -4.27 7.03 -50.10
C GLU A 37 -4.97 7.74 -51.28
N GLU A 38 -5.69 8.82 -51.01
CA GLU A 38 -6.38 9.62 -52.05
C GLU A 38 -5.41 10.44 -52.91
N THR A 39 -4.33 10.95 -52.32
CA THR A 39 -3.34 11.81 -53.00
C THR A 39 -2.16 11.02 -53.59
N GLY A 40 -1.97 9.77 -53.14
CA GLY A 40 -0.91 8.84 -53.60
C GLY A 40 -0.76 8.71 -55.11
N PRO A 41 -1.83 8.54 -55.89
CA PRO A 41 -1.73 8.42 -57.34
C PRO A 41 -1.24 9.69 -58.04
N MET A 42 -1.43 10.86 -57.42
CA MET A 42 -1.09 12.16 -58.01
C MET A 42 0.29 12.67 -57.61
N LEU A 43 0.83 12.15 -56.49
CA LEU A 43 2.06 12.61 -55.88
C LEU A 43 3.17 11.56 -55.99
N HIS A 44 4.41 12.01 -55.84
CA HIS A 44 5.59 11.16 -55.69
C HIS A 44 6.64 11.86 -54.84
N PHE A 45 7.55 11.08 -54.28
CA PHE A 45 8.69 11.59 -53.54
C PHE A 45 9.91 11.71 -54.45
N VAL A 46 10.70 12.76 -54.24
CA VAL A 46 11.97 13.01 -54.93
C VAL A 46 13.06 13.27 -53.91
N THR A 47 14.15 12.51 -53.96
CA THR A 47 15.31 12.71 -53.09
C THR A 47 16.30 13.72 -53.68
N ASP A 48 17.21 14.21 -52.85
CA ASP A 48 18.30 15.12 -53.27
C ASP A 48 19.17 14.55 -54.41
N ILE A 49 19.25 13.22 -54.51
CA ILE A 49 20.04 12.49 -55.52
C ILE A 49 19.25 12.33 -56.84
N GLY A 50 18.02 12.85 -56.91
CA GLY A 50 17.14 12.78 -58.08
C GLY A 50 16.34 11.49 -58.20
N SER A 51 16.43 10.57 -57.24
CA SER A 51 15.63 9.34 -57.23
C SER A 51 14.16 9.66 -56.97
N GLN A 52 13.27 8.99 -57.71
CA GLN A 52 11.83 9.17 -57.58
C GLN A 52 11.19 7.90 -57.03
N TYR A 53 10.27 8.07 -56.08
CA TYR A 53 9.59 6.97 -55.44
C TYR A 53 8.07 7.21 -55.40
N ASN A 54 7.30 6.19 -55.78
CA ASN A 54 5.86 6.19 -55.54
C ASN A 54 5.56 5.76 -54.10
N ILE A 55 4.41 6.16 -53.58
CA ILE A 55 4.00 5.79 -52.22
C ILE A 55 3.84 4.27 -52.09
N GLU A 56 3.30 3.58 -53.11
CA GLU A 56 3.11 2.12 -53.04
C GLU A 56 4.44 1.36 -52.98
N ASP A 57 5.44 1.81 -53.75
CA ASP A 57 6.76 1.18 -53.79
C ASP A 57 7.48 1.26 -52.44
N VAL A 58 7.32 2.40 -51.77
CA VAL A 58 7.93 2.70 -50.48
C VAL A 58 7.23 1.94 -49.34
N ILE A 59 5.90 1.90 -49.37
CA ILE A 59 5.12 1.13 -48.39
C ILE A 59 5.32 -0.38 -48.60
N GLY A 60 5.55 -0.83 -49.84
CA GLY A 60 5.81 -2.23 -50.18
C GLY A 60 7.22 -2.69 -49.81
N ASN A 61 8.26 -1.89 -50.10
CA ASN A 61 9.66 -2.28 -49.94
C ASN A 61 10.42 -1.47 -48.87
N GLU A 62 10.93 -2.16 -47.84
CA GLU A 62 11.63 -1.53 -46.72
C GLU A 62 12.93 -0.84 -47.16
N SER A 63 13.67 -1.43 -48.10
CA SER A 63 14.90 -0.83 -48.62
C SER A 63 14.61 0.49 -49.32
N SER A 64 13.50 0.58 -50.07
CA SER A 64 13.05 1.82 -50.70
C SER A 64 12.63 2.86 -49.66
N PHE A 65 11.96 2.45 -48.58
CA PHE A 65 11.61 3.32 -47.46
C PHE A 65 12.84 3.90 -46.74
N LEU A 66 13.81 3.05 -46.39
CA LEU A 66 15.02 3.50 -45.72
C LEU A 66 15.88 4.37 -46.66
N SER A 67 15.92 4.05 -47.96
CA SER A 67 16.61 4.87 -48.95
C SER A 67 15.96 6.23 -49.15
N LEU A 68 14.63 6.31 -49.09
CA LEU A 68 13.89 7.57 -49.16
C LEU A 68 14.30 8.50 -48.01
N LEU A 69 14.41 7.97 -46.79
CA LEU A 69 14.67 8.76 -45.58
C LEU A 69 16.15 9.08 -45.32
N ASN A 70 17.07 8.76 -46.24
CA ASN A 70 18.50 9.00 -46.05
C ASN A 70 18.95 10.46 -46.31
N GLY A 71 18.07 11.34 -46.78
CA GLY A 71 18.37 12.72 -47.15
C GLY A 71 17.14 13.63 -47.06
N ASN A 72 17.17 14.79 -47.73
CA ASN A 72 15.94 15.56 -47.86
C ASN A 72 15.05 14.93 -48.94
N VAL A 73 13.75 15.02 -48.70
CA VAL A 73 12.71 14.50 -49.58
C VAL A 73 11.80 15.64 -49.96
N THR A 74 11.54 15.77 -51.26
CA THR A 74 10.56 16.72 -51.80
C THR A 74 9.36 15.94 -52.32
N ILE A 75 8.16 16.39 -51.96
CA ILE A 75 6.91 15.82 -52.45
C ILE A 75 6.42 16.68 -53.61
N LYS A 76 6.20 16.06 -54.76
CA LYS A 76 5.82 16.74 -56.00
C LYS A 76 4.61 16.08 -56.67
N PRO A 77 3.75 16.87 -57.37
CA PRO A 77 2.81 16.30 -58.32
C PRO A 77 3.55 15.59 -59.45
N ARG A 78 3.01 14.49 -59.98
CA ARG A 78 3.62 13.75 -61.09
C ARG A 78 3.70 14.56 -62.39
N ILE A 79 2.76 15.48 -62.58
CA ILE A 79 2.58 16.23 -63.84
C ILE A 79 3.37 17.56 -63.84
N TYR A 80 3.60 18.14 -62.67
CA TYR A 80 4.13 19.50 -62.53
C TYR A 80 5.38 19.53 -61.66
N ASN A 81 6.40 20.28 -62.09
CA ASN A 81 7.68 20.35 -61.39
C ASN A 81 7.72 21.47 -60.34
N PHE A 82 6.78 21.47 -59.41
CA PHE A 82 6.83 22.31 -58.21
C PHE A 82 6.73 21.46 -56.94
N ALA A 83 7.38 21.91 -55.87
CA ALA A 83 7.33 21.23 -54.57
C ALA A 83 6.05 21.61 -53.83
N ILE A 84 5.32 20.62 -53.32
CA ILE A 84 4.16 20.84 -52.43
C ILE A 84 4.60 20.85 -50.97
N ALA A 85 5.51 19.94 -50.62
CA ALA A 85 6.03 19.82 -49.27
C ALA A 85 7.46 19.29 -49.30
N THR A 86 8.22 19.55 -48.25
CA THR A 86 9.58 19.06 -48.07
C THR A 86 9.75 18.45 -46.69
N ILE A 87 10.39 17.29 -46.66
CA ILE A 87 10.86 16.62 -45.46
C ILE A 87 12.36 16.89 -45.41
N ASN A 88 12.79 17.70 -44.45
CA ASN A 88 14.21 17.93 -44.27
C ASN A 88 14.87 16.68 -43.66
N LYS A 89 16.21 16.62 -43.74
CA LYS A 89 17.00 15.50 -43.24
C LYS A 89 16.75 15.21 -41.76
N THR A 90 16.54 16.23 -40.93
CA THR A 90 16.27 16.05 -39.49
C THR A 90 14.96 15.30 -39.27
N VAL A 91 13.90 15.70 -39.97
CA VAL A 91 12.60 15.02 -39.90
C VAL A 91 12.69 13.62 -40.50
N ALA A 92 13.39 13.46 -41.63
CA ALA A 92 13.58 12.14 -42.23
C ALA A 92 14.28 11.16 -41.28
N ASN A 93 15.30 11.62 -40.55
CA ASN A 93 15.97 10.83 -39.51
C ASN A 93 15.02 10.47 -38.37
N MET A 94 14.20 11.41 -37.88
CA MET A 94 13.21 11.13 -36.82
C MET A 94 12.20 10.06 -37.26
N LEU A 95 11.69 10.14 -38.50
CA LEU A 95 10.78 9.12 -39.06
C LEU A 95 11.45 7.74 -39.17
N LYS A 96 12.75 7.72 -39.49
CA LYS A 96 13.54 6.49 -39.56
C LYS A 96 13.77 5.86 -38.18
N GLU A 97 14.08 6.67 -37.18
CA GLU A 97 14.23 6.23 -35.79
C GLU A 97 12.90 5.69 -35.25
N GLU A 98 11.79 6.41 -35.47
CA GLU A 98 10.44 5.97 -35.08
C GLU A 98 10.10 4.62 -35.74
N TYR A 99 10.37 4.48 -37.05
CA TYR A 99 10.17 3.22 -37.75
C TYR A 99 10.96 2.08 -37.10
N GLN A 100 12.26 2.28 -36.84
CA GLN A 100 13.12 1.24 -36.27
C GLN A 100 12.68 0.80 -34.86
N GLU A 101 12.33 1.75 -34.01
CA GLU A 101 11.84 1.48 -32.66
C GLU A 101 10.54 0.68 -32.69
N ARG A 102 9.55 1.14 -33.48
CA ARG A 102 8.24 0.50 -33.58
C ARG A 102 8.31 -0.84 -34.30
N TYR A 103 9.19 -0.97 -35.29
CA TYR A 103 9.47 -2.22 -35.97
C TYR A 103 9.94 -3.31 -35.01
N ALA A 104 10.84 -2.96 -34.07
CA ALA A 104 11.30 -3.90 -33.05
C ALA A 104 10.15 -4.42 -32.17
N PHE A 105 9.15 -3.59 -31.85
CA PHE A 105 7.96 -4.03 -31.12
C PHE A 105 7.09 -4.99 -31.93
N ILE A 106 6.88 -4.73 -33.23
CA ILE A 106 6.13 -5.62 -34.12
C ILE A 106 6.82 -6.99 -34.21
N GLN A 107 8.15 -7.02 -34.33
CA GLN A 107 8.91 -8.28 -34.34
C GLN A 107 8.74 -9.05 -33.03
N LYS A 108 8.91 -8.39 -31.87
CA LYS A 108 8.70 -9.02 -30.56
C LYS A 108 7.29 -9.60 -30.42
N LYS A 109 6.28 -8.85 -30.86
CA LYS A 109 4.87 -9.28 -30.84
C LYS A 109 4.63 -10.52 -31.72
N THR A 110 5.19 -10.53 -32.92
CA THR A 110 5.05 -11.65 -33.87
C THR A 110 5.78 -12.90 -33.38
N ASN A 111 6.89 -12.75 -32.67
CA ASN A 111 7.68 -13.84 -32.10
C ASN A 111 7.08 -14.45 -30.81
N GLY A 112 5.92 -13.95 -30.35
CA GLY A 112 5.25 -14.48 -29.17
C GLY A 112 5.83 -14.00 -27.84
N GLU A 113 6.61 -12.92 -27.82
CA GLU A 113 7.18 -12.36 -26.58
C GLU A 113 6.11 -11.88 -25.59
N ILE A 114 4.94 -11.45 -26.09
CA ILE A 114 3.79 -11.10 -25.23
C ILE A 114 3.40 -12.28 -24.34
N PHE A 115 3.25 -13.47 -24.93
CA PHE A 115 2.87 -14.67 -24.19
C PHE A 115 3.94 -15.04 -23.15
N ARG A 116 5.23 -14.95 -23.51
CA ARG A 116 6.36 -15.21 -22.61
C ARG A 116 6.38 -14.26 -21.43
N LEU A 117 6.15 -12.96 -21.68
CA LEU A 117 6.08 -11.93 -20.64
C LEU A 117 4.89 -12.17 -19.71
N GLU A 118 3.72 -12.48 -20.24
CA GLU A 118 2.52 -12.80 -19.45
C GLU A 118 2.74 -14.03 -18.55
N GLU A 119 3.34 -15.09 -19.07
CA GLU A 119 3.68 -16.29 -18.31
C GLU A 119 4.69 -15.98 -17.19
N THR A 120 5.71 -15.19 -17.49
CA THR A 120 6.73 -14.77 -16.52
C THR A 120 6.12 -13.92 -15.41
N ILE A 121 5.29 -12.94 -15.76
CA ILE A 121 4.56 -12.11 -14.80
C ILE A 121 3.67 -12.97 -13.91
N LYS A 122 2.95 -13.93 -14.51
CA LYS A 122 2.08 -14.85 -13.77
C LYS A 122 2.89 -15.69 -12.77
N LYS A 123 4.05 -16.21 -13.18
CA LYS A 123 4.95 -16.97 -12.32
C LYS A 123 5.48 -16.13 -11.16
N ILE A 124 5.98 -14.92 -11.43
CA ILE A 124 6.47 -14.01 -10.39
C ILE A 124 5.35 -13.65 -9.40
N LYS A 125 4.14 -13.34 -9.90
CA LYS A 125 2.98 -13.06 -9.02
C LYS A 125 2.63 -14.27 -8.17
N TYR A 126 2.65 -15.46 -8.73
CA TYR A 126 2.41 -16.70 -7.99
C TYR A 126 3.48 -16.94 -6.92
N ASP A 127 4.75 -16.73 -7.24
CA ASP A 127 5.86 -16.87 -6.27
C ASP A 127 5.73 -15.85 -5.14
N ILE A 128 5.35 -14.59 -5.43
CA ILE A 128 5.03 -13.58 -4.41
C ILE A 128 3.83 -14.02 -3.57
N GLN A 129 2.77 -14.56 -4.19
CA GLN A 129 1.61 -15.04 -3.44
C GLN A 129 1.96 -16.21 -2.51
N ASN A 130 2.75 -17.16 -2.99
CA ASN A 130 3.28 -18.27 -2.19
C ASN A 130 4.20 -17.79 -1.07
N THR A 131 4.89 -16.66 -1.27
CA THR A 131 5.70 -16.03 -0.22
C THR A 131 4.86 -15.74 1.03
N PHE A 132 3.60 -15.36 0.89
CA PHE A 132 2.71 -15.14 2.05
C PHE A 132 2.27 -16.43 2.77
N SER A 133 2.52 -17.61 2.20
CA SER A 133 2.21 -18.90 2.83
C SER A 133 3.36 -19.43 3.68
N TYR A 134 4.55 -18.86 3.55
CA TYR A 134 5.70 -19.24 4.36
C TYR A 134 5.71 -18.48 5.68
N ASP A 135 6.12 -19.15 6.75
CA ASP A 135 6.28 -18.52 8.06
C ASP A 135 7.56 -17.67 8.13
N LEU A 136 7.67 -16.85 9.18
CA LEU A 136 8.87 -16.05 9.41
C LEU A 136 10.13 -16.94 9.50
N ALA A 137 10.01 -18.13 10.07
CA ALA A 137 11.10 -19.07 10.23
C ALA A 137 11.71 -19.48 8.88
N PHE A 138 10.87 -19.74 7.86
CA PHE A 138 11.30 -20.02 6.49
C PHE A 138 12.16 -18.88 5.93
N PHE A 139 11.74 -17.62 6.09
CA PHE A 139 12.50 -16.48 5.60
C PHE A 139 13.83 -16.29 6.31
N ILE A 140 13.84 -16.41 7.64
CA ILE A 140 15.07 -16.28 8.44
C ILE A 140 16.05 -17.40 8.09
N LYS A 141 15.55 -18.63 7.90
CA LYS A 141 16.37 -19.77 7.48
C LYS A 141 16.95 -19.58 6.08
N ASN A 142 16.14 -19.10 5.13
CA ASN A 142 16.56 -18.89 3.74
C ASN A 142 17.53 -17.70 3.58
N MET A 143 17.37 -16.66 4.41
CA MET A 143 18.32 -15.54 4.51
C MET A 143 19.68 -15.98 5.07
N GLY A 144 19.66 -17.00 5.95
CA GLY A 144 20.85 -17.54 6.59
C GLY A 144 21.48 -16.59 7.60
N ARG A 145 22.41 -17.13 8.41
CA ARG A 145 23.07 -16.39 9.50
C ARG A 145 23.76 -15.11 9.02
N VAL A 146 24.50 -15.18 7.92
CA VAL A 146 25.27 -14.06 7.38
C VAL A 146 24.34 -12.94 6.88
N GLY A 147 23.22 -13.28 6.25
CA GLY A 147 22.23 -12.32 5.81
C GLY A 147 21.51 -11.68 7.00
N PHE A 148 21.19 -12.49 8.01
CA PHE A 148 20.58 -12.05 9.26
C PHE A 148 21.48 -11.05 10.01
N GLU A 149 22.75 -11.39 10.27
CA GLU A 149 23.70 -10.50 10.94
C GLU A 149 23.86 -9.16 10.21
N LYS A 150 23.96 -9.17 8.88
CA LYS A 150 24.06 -7.94 8.08
C LYS A 150 22.85 -7.01 8.25
N ARG A 151 21.66 -7.54 8.52
CA ARG A 151 20.45 -6.72 8.79
C ARG A 151 20.51 -6.01 10.14
N PHE A 152 21.25 -6.54 11.11
CA PHE A 152 21.40 -5.98 12.46
C PHE A 152 22.76 -5.33 12.71
N ALA A 153 23.70 -5.43 11.77
CA ALA A 153 25.05 -4.88 11.87
C ALA A 153 25.14 -3.34 11.98
N GLY A 154 24.02 -2.63 11.92
CA GLY A 154 23.93 -1.17 12.16
C GLY A 154 22.90 -0.76 13.21
N SER A 155 22.23 -1.73 13.86
CA SER A 155 21.37 -1.43 15.01
C SER A 155 22.20 -1.57 16.28
N ASP A 156 22.39 -0.47 17.01
CA ASP A 156 22.93 -0.50 18.37
C ASP A 156 21.94 -1.26 19.27
N ILE A 157 22.03 -2.59 19.28
CA ILE A 157 21.44 -3.45 20.32
C ILE A 157 22.38 -3.43 21.54
N SER A 158 22.99 -2.27 21.84
CA SER A 158 23.66 -2.03 23.11
C SER A 158 22.58 -1.67 24.11
N VAL A 159 21.94 -2.69 24.69
CA VAL A 159 21.36 -2.48 26.01
C VAL A 159 22.56 -2.33 26.93
N HIS A 160 22.88 -1.08 27.28
CA HIS A 160 23.92 -0.77 28.25
C HIS A 160 23.53 -1.37 29.61
N HIS A 161 23.87 -2.65 29.81
CA HIS A 161 24.11 -3.24 31.11
C HIS A 161 25.62 -3.22 31.31
N GLU A 162 26.08 -2.51 32.34
CA GLU A 162 27.50 -2.49 32.74
C GLU A 162 28.03 -3.92 32.84
N GLY A 163 28.98 -4.28 31.96
CA GLY A 163 29.71 -5.56 32.02
C GLY A 163 29.69 -6.43 30.76
N VAL A 164 28.86 -6.15 29.75
CA VAL A 164 28.74 -7.03 28.57
C VAL A 164 29.77 -6.63 27.48
N THR A 165 30.73 -7.51 27.23
CA THR A 165 31.74 -7.33 26.17
C THR A 165 31.16 -7.63 24.78
N SER A 166 31.77 -7.10 23.72
CA SER A 166 31.31 -7.27 22.32
C SER A 166 31.17 -8.74 21.85
N ALA A 167 31.80 -9.69 22.53
CA ALA A 167 31.66 -11.13 22.27
C ALA A 167 30.31 -11.72 22.75
N ASP A 168 29.63 -11.09 23.71
CA ASP A 168 28.30 -11.51 24.17
C ASP A 168 27.19 -11.08 23.19
N ASN A 169 27.44 -10.07 22.36
CA ASN A 169 26.45 -9.61 21.39
C ASN A 169 26.29 -10.58 20.20
N SER A 170 27.36 -11.26 19.80
CA SER A 170 27.29 -12.28 18.74
C SER A 170 26.61 -13.56 19.23
N SER A 171 26.88 -14.01 20.46
CA SER A 171 26.21 -15.17 21.06
C SER A 171 24.71 -14.93 21.27
N ASN A 172 24.32 -13.71 21.66
CA ASN A 172 22.92 -13.31 21.77
C ASN A 172 22.21 -13.26 20.40
N LEU A 173 22.87 -12.78 19.35
CA LEU A 173 22.33 -12.80 17.99
C LEU A 173 22.19 -14.23 17.45
N ASP A 174 23.11 -15.11 17.78
CA ASP A 174 23.02 -16.53 17.43
C ASP A 174 21.83 -17.21 18.09
N PHE A 175 21.60 -16.91 19.37
CA PHE A 175 20.43 -17.40 20.08
C PHE A 175 19.12 -16.87 19.49
N ILE A 176 19.05 -15.58 19.15
CA ILE A 176 17.87 -14.97 18.51
C ILE A 176 17.64 -15.56 17.11
N PHE A 177 18.69 -15.71 16.31
CA PHE A 177 18.62 -16.35 15.00
C PHE A 177 18.11 -17.79 15.12
N PHE A 178 18.61 -18.55 16.09
CA PHE A 178 18.14 -19.90 16.37
C PHE A 178 16.64 -19.93 16.71
N LEU A 179 16.19 -19.09 17.64
CA LEU A 179 14.78 -19.05 18.04
C LEU A 179 13.85 -18.66 16.89
N LEU A 180 14.23 -17.68 16.07
CA LEU A 180 13.42 -17.23 14.93
C LEU A 180 13.43 -18.24 13.78
N SER A 181 14.58 -18.83 13.45
CA SER A 181 14.70 -19.83 12.37
C SER A 181 14.01 -21.16 12.67
N HIS A 182 13.74 -21.45 13.94
CA HIS A 182 12.99 -22.64 14.37
C HIS A 182 11.55 -22.32 14.77
N GLY A 183 11.10 -21.07 14.59
CA GLY A 183 9.71 -20.67 14.87
C GLY A 183 9.34 -20.60 16.36
N TYR A 184 10.32 -20.60 17.26
CA TYR A 184 10.09 -20.52 18.71
C TYR A 184 9.69 -19.13 19.20
N LEU A 185 10.04 -18.08 18.45
CA LEU A 185 9.46 -16.74 18.65
C LEU A 185 8.30 -16.56 17.67
N SER A 186 7.06 -16.62 18.17
CA SER A 186 5.91 -16.17 17.39
C SER A 186 5.86 -14.65 17.34
N THR A 187 5.25 -14.09 16.29
CA THR A 187 5.00 -12.64 16.16
C THR A 187 4.15 -12.07 17.30
N ASP A 188 3.48 -12.93 18.09
CA ASP A 188 2.70 -12.55 19.29
C ASP A 188 3.58 -12.38 20.55
N TYR A 189 4.90 -12.53 20.46
CA TYR A 189 5.81 -12.33 21.61
C TYR A 189 5.66 -10.93 22.26
N MET A 190 5.26 -9.90 21.48
CA MET A 190 4.92 -8.57 22.00
C MET A 190 3.69 -8.56 22.93
N ALA A 191 2.70 -9.43 22.67
CA ALA A 191 1.56 -9.62 23.57
C ALA A 191 1.96 -10.39 24.82
N TYR A 192 2.83 -11.39 24.68
CA TYR A 192 3.31 -12.20 25.81
C TYR A 192 4.16 -11.37 26.79
N ARG A 193 5.07 -10.51 26.31
CA ARG A 193 5.92 -9.68 27.16
C ARG A 193 5.14 -8.67 28.01
N SER A 194 3.96 -8.26 27.57
CA SER A 194 3.12 -7.31 28.29
C SER A 194 2.31 -7.94 29.43
N VAL A 195 2.40 -9.25 29.68
CA VAL A 195 1.66 -9.93 30.77
C VAL A 195 2.56 -10.18 31.99
N PHE A 196 3.89 -10.20 31.81
CA PHE A 196 4.84 -10.61 32.84
C PHE A 196 5.68 -9.46 33.45
N MET A 197 5.39 -8.20 33.11
CA MET A 197 6.05 -7.04 33.73
C MET A 197 5.20 -6.47 34.89
N PRO A 198 5.78 -5.96 35.99
CA PRO A 198 5.03 -5.21 37.00
C PRO A 198 4.38 -3.97 36.36
N GLY A 199 3.07 -3.77 36.57
CA GLY A 199 2.31 -2.70 35.90
C GLY A 199 1.96 -3.01 34.44
N SER A 200 2.04 -4.26 34.01
CA SER A 200 1.72 -4.66 32.66
C SER A 200 0.23 -4.98 32.46
N LEU A 201 -0.19 -5.16 31.22
CA LEU A 201 -1.58 -5.39 30.84
C LEU A 201 -1.89 -6.89 30.96
N SER A 202 -3.00 -7.24 31.60
CA SER A 202 -3.45 -8.63 31.64
C SER A 202 -3.82 -9.15 30.25
N THR A 203 -3.98 -10.47 30.13
CA THR A 203 -4.48 -11.09 28.90
C THR A 203 -5.84 -10.52 28.50
N GLU A 204 -6.71 -10.25 29.47
CA GLU A 204 -8.03 -9.66 29.28
C GLU A 204 -7.94 -8.23 28.76
N ASP A 205 -7.07 -7.40 29.36
CA ASP A 205 -6.84 -6.02 28.93
C ASP A 205 -6.31 -5.96 27.48
N ASN A 206 -5.37 -6.85 27.15
CA ASN A 206 -4.83 -6.97 25.81
C ASN A 206 -5.88 -7.41 24.79
N ASN A 207 -6.74 -8.36 25.15
CA ASN A 207 -7.84 -8.80 24.31
C ASN A 207 -8.83 -7.66 24.06
N PHE A 208 -9.15 -6.86 25.09
CA PHE A 208 -9.98 -5.68 24.96
C PHE A 208 -9.35 -4.64 24.03
N ILE A 209 -8.08 -4.28 24.24
CA ILE A 209 -7.36 -3.31 23.38
C ILE A 209 -7.31 -3.80 21.93
N ARG A 210 -7.06 -5.10 21.71
CA ARG A 210 -7.06 -5.72 20.38
C ARG A 210 -8.45 -5.66 19.72
N ALA A 211 -9.52 -5.88 20.49
CA ALA A 211 -10.89 -5.77 19.98
C ALA A 211 -11.22 -4.33 19.56
N VAL A 212 -10.80 -3.34 20.35
CA VAL A 212 -10.96 -1.91 20.04
C VAL A 212 -10.19 -1.52 18.77
N THR A 213 -8.92 -1.90 18.66
CA THR A 213 -8.08 -1.59 17.49
C THR A 213 -8.53 -2.30 16.21
N SER A 214 -9.13 -3.48 16.34
CA SER A 214 -9.70 -4.22 15.20
C SER A 214 -11.06 -3.68 14.74
N GLY A 215 -11.58 -2.61 15.36
CA GLY A 215 -12.85 -2.01 15.01
C GLY A 215 -14.08 -2.85 15.37
N ARG A 216 -13.98 -3.73 16.38
CA ARG A 216 -15.14 -4.51 16.84
C ARG A 216 -16.26 -3.61 17.33
N SER A 217 -17.49 -4.14 17.26
CA SER A 217 -18.66 -3.36 17.58
C SER A 217 -18.66 -2.93 19.06
N PRO A 218 -19.19 -1.75 19.36
CA PRO A 218 -19.21 -1.27 20.74
C PRO A 218 -19.99 -2.17 21.72
N ASP A 219 -20.98 -2.93 21.24
CA ASP A 219 -21.78 -3.85 22.06
C ASP A 219 -21.01 -5.11 22.47
N GLU A 220 -20.04 -5.51 21.65
CA GLU A 220 -19.11 -6.60 21.94
C GLU A 220 -18.04 -6.15 22.93
N THR A 221 -17.42 -4.99 22.70
CA THR A 221 -16.35 -4.48 23.57
C THR A 221 -16.87 -4.11 24.96
N ALA A 222 -18.12 -3.64 25.08
CA ALA A 222 -18.76 -3.30 26.36
C ALA A 222 -19.00 -4.50 27.30
N LYS A 223 -18.83 -5.74 26.83
CA LYS A 223 -19.00 -6.97 27.62
C LYS A 223 -17.67 -7.63 28.00
N MET A 224 -16.55 -7.11 27.50
CA MET A 224 -15.24 -7.70 27.74
C MET A 224 -14.71 -7.33 29.13
N PRO A 225 -14.10 -8.27 29.86
CA PRO A 225 -13.51 -7.97 31.15
C PRO A 225 -12.27 -7.08 30.99
N ILE A 226 -12.09 -6.12 31.91
CA ILE A 226 -10.89 -5.29 32.04
C ILE A 226 -10.41 -5.40 33.49
N SER A 227 -9.16 -5.80 33.67
CA SER A 227 -8.54 -6.03 34.97
C SER A 227 -7.72 -4.82 35.41
N ASN A 228 -6.95 -4.20 34.50
CA ASN A 228 -6.11 -3.04 34.80
C ASN A 228 -6.58 -1.79 34.03
N ILE A 229 -7.54 -1.10 34.64
CA ILE A 229 -8.26 0.04 34.04
C ILE A 229 -7.30 1.20 33.74
N ALA A 230 -6.42 1.58 34.68
CA ALA A 230 -5.54 2.73 34.53
C ALA A 230 -4.54 2.54 33.38
N ASN A 231 -3.90 1.37 33.30
CA ASN A 231 -2.92 1.10 32.25
C ASN A 231 -3.58 0.89 30.88
N THR A 232 -4.82 0.36 30.87
CA THR A 232 -5.63 0.25 29.65
C THR A 232 -5.97 1.63 29.09
N VAL A 233 -6.36 2.59 29.93
CA VAL A 233 -6.60 4.00 29.49
C VAL A 233 -5.33 4.60 28.88
N VAL A 234 -4.18 4.45 29.55
CA VAL A 234 -2.89 4.97 29.04
C VAL A 234 -2.56 4.35 27.68
N LYS A 235 -2.75 3.04 27.53
CA LYS A 235 -2.44 2.36 26.27
C LYS A 235 -3.36 2.79 25.13
N LEU A 236 -4.67 2.90 25.38
CA LEU A 236 -5.63 3.39 24.39
C LEU A 236 -5.35 4.83 23.98
N ARG A 237 -4.95 5.68 24.93
CA ARG A 237 -4.53 7.06 24.63
C ARG A 237 -3.30 7.09 23.73
N ASN A 238 -2.27 6.30 24.03
CA ASN A 238 -1.04 6.22 23.24
C ASN A 238 -1.28 5.68 21.82
N LEU A 239 -2.29 4.83 21.65
CA LEU A 239 -2.70 4.30 20.35
C LEU A 239 -3.66 5.24 19.59
N GLY A 240 -4.07 6.37 20.18
CA GLY A 240 -5.05 7.29 19.60
C GLY A 240 -6.49 6.76 19.58
N MET A 241 -6.76 5.63 20.26
CA MET A 241 -8.03 4.92 20.18
C MET A 241 -9.04 5.31 21.26
N LEU A 242 -8.64 6.11 22.26
CA LEU A 242 -9.48 6.44 23.43
C LEU A 242 -10.81 7.12 23.07
N MET A 243 -10.85 7.86 21.96
CA MET A 243 -12.02 8.63 21.54
C MET A 243 -12.99 7.85 20.64
N HIS A 244 -12.70 6.58 20.34
CA HIS A 244 -13.58 5.75 19.53
C HIS A 244 -14.76 5.17 20.34
N ASP A 245 -15.94 5.10 19.73
CA ASP A 245 -17.19 4.63 20.35
C ASP A 245 -17.10 3.22 20.98
N ASN A 246 -16.24 2.37 20.42
CA ASN A 246 -15.99 1.01 20.89
C ASN A 246 -14.98 0.92 22.04
N ALA A 247 -14.27 2.01 22.37
CA ALA A 247 -13.38 2.11 23.53
C ALA A 247 -14.11 2.50 24.83
N TRP A 248 -15.37 2.97 24.73
CA TRP A 248 -16.16 3.49 25.84
C TRP A 248 -16.76 2.40 26.73
N HIS A 249 -15.88 1.64 27.36
CA HIS A 249 -16.25 0.67 28.39
C HIS A 249 -16.68 1.39 29.69
N SER A 250 -17.68 0.85 30.40
CA SER A 250 -18.22 1.49 31.61
C SER A 250 -17.17 1.77 32.68
N GLN A 251 -16.23 0.84 32.88
CA GLN A 251 -15.13 0.98 33.84
C GLN A 251 -14.11 2.04 33.41
N LEU A 252 -13.83 2.18 32.10
CA LEU A 252 -12.91 3.18 31.57
C LEU A 252 -13.51 4.58 31.68
N LEU A 253 -14.77 4.75 31.28
CA LEU A 253 -15.48 6.03 31.40
C LEU A 253 -15.61 6.47 32.86
N ARG A 254 -15.90 5.53 33.77
CA ARG A 254 -15.89 5.82 35.23
C ARG A 254 -14.52 6.29 35.69
N HIS A 255 -13.45 5.62 35.25
CA HIS A 255 -12.09 6.03 35.60
C HIS A 255 -11.74 7.43 35.06
N LEU A 256 -12.13 7.74 33.82
CA LEU A 256 -11.95 9.09 33.24
C LEU A 256 -12.74 10.14 34.01
N LEU A 257 -13.97 9.85 34.44
CA LEU A 257 -14.79 10.78 35.21
C LEU A 257 -14.10 11.27 36.50
N TYR A 258 -13.40 10.37 37.21
CA TYR A 258 -12.73 10.71 38.47
C TYR A 258 -11.29 11.18 38.30
N ASN A 259 -10.58 10.75 37.25
CA ASN A 259 -9.13 10.96 37.13
C ASN A 259 -8.71 11.80 35.90
N ASP A 260 -9.57 11.98 34.89
CA ASP A 260 -9.27 12.73 33.67
C ASP A 260 -10.51 13.40 33.08
N ASN A 261 -10.91 14.51 33.72
CA ASN A 261 -12.09 15.29 33.36
C ASN A 261 -11.97 15.91 31.95
N ILE A 262 -10.75 16.13 31.44
CA ILE A 262 -10.54 16.71 30.10
C ILE A 262 -10.98 15.69 29.04
N SER A 263 -10.44 14.48 29.08
CA SER A 263 -10.83 13.41 28.14
C SER A 263 -12.32 13.08 28.26
N MET A 264 -12.85 13.08 29.49
CA MET A 264 -14.27 12.83 29.73
C MET A 264 -15.17 13.93 29.12
N LYS A 265 -14.78 15.20 29.27
CA LYS A 265 -15.51 16.33 28.67
C LYS A 265 -15.52 16.26 27.15
N THR A 266 -14.39 15.89 26.54
CA THR A 266 -14.31 15.69 25.08
C THR A 266 -15.23 14.58 24.62
N ILE A 267 -15.22 13.42 25.30
CA ILE A 267 -16.12 12.30 24.99
C ILE A 267 -17.59 12.73 25.10
N MET A 268 -17.94 13.52 26.11
CA MET A 268 -19.30 14.05 26.29
C MET A 268 -19.69 15.04 25.18
N GLN A 269 -18.76 15.88 24.72
CA GLN A 269 -19.00 16.79 23.59
C GLN A 269 -19.26 16.04 22.28
N MET A 270 -18.56 14.93 22.04
CA MET A 270 -18.78 14.07 20.85
C MET A 270 -20.18 13.44 20.80
N GLN A 271 -20.90 13.43 21.92
CA GLN A 271 -22.29 12.95 21.96
C GLN A 271 -23.30 13.99 21.48
N LEU A 272 -22.91 15.27 21.44
CA LEU A 272 -23.77 16.39 21.06
C LEU A 272 -23.69 16.71 19.57
N GLU A 273 -22.88 15.97 18.81
CA GLU A 273 -22.73 16.12 17.36
C GLU A 273 -23.99 15.67 16.61
N ALA A 274 -24.31 16.36 15.51
CA ALA A 274 -25.49 16.04 14.71
C ALA A 274 -25.43 14.60 14.16
N GLY A 275 -26.43 13.78 14.47
CA GLY A 275 -26.49 12.35 14.13
C GLY A 275 -25.96 11.39 15.20
N ALA A 276 -25.51 11.88 16.35
CA ALA A 276 -24.97 11.07 17.46
C ALA A 276 -26.01 10.63 18.51
N GLU A 277 -27.31 10.81 18.26
CA GLU A 277 -28.40 10.53 19.22
C GLU A 277 -28.37 9.08 19.76
N GLN A 278 -27.97 8.13 18.92
CA GLN A 278 -27.84 6.72 19.32
C GLN A 278 -26.73 6.49 20.35
N ARG A 279 -25.67 7.31 20.34
CA ARG A 279 -24.56 7.20 21.32
C ARG A 279 -24.99 7.65 22.72
N MET A 280 -25.81 8.70 22.80
CA MET A 280 -26.43 9.16 24.07
C MET A 280 -27.37 8.10 24.66
N ILE A 281 -28.23 7.51 23.82
CA ILE A 281 -29.14 6.44 24.24
C ILE A 281 -28.36 5.25 24.79
N ARG A 282 -27.25 4.87 24.13
CA ARG A 282 -26.38 3.78 24.55
C ARG A 282 -25.66 4.06 25.87
N LEU A 283 -25.10 5.26 26.05
CA LEU A 283 -24.48 5.67 27.32
C LEU A 283 -25.50 5.57 28.47
N ALA A 284 -26.72 6.08 28.25
CA ALA A 284 -27.77 6.10 29.26
C ALA A 284 -28.36 4.71 29.57
N LYS A 285 -28.56 3.85 28.57
CA LYS A 285 -29.22 2.55 28.74
C LYS A 285 -28.27 1.40 29.08
N GLU A 286 -27.02 1.45 28.64
CA GLU A 286 -26.13 0.29 28.71
C GLU A 286 -24.90 0.51 29.58
N ILE A 287 -24.40 1.75 29.66
CA ILE A 287 -23.12 2.05 30.30
C ILE A 287 -23.33 2.58 31.72
N PHE A 288 -24.15 3.62 31.91
CA PHE A 288 -24.41 4.18 33.25
C PHE A 288 -25.10 3.23 34.22
N PRO A 289 -26.06 2.37 33.81
CA PRO A 289 -26.68 1.41 34.74
C PRO A 289 -25.69 0.37 35.28
N ARG A 290 -24.56 0.14 34.58
CA ARG A 290 -23.49 -0.78 35.02
C ARG A 290 -22.48 -0.13 35.97
N TRP A 291 -22.65 1.16 36.31
CA TRP A 291 -21.79 1.83 37.29
C TRP A 291 -22.12 1.44 38.74
N ASP A 292 -23.39 1.17 39.04
CA ASP A 292 -23.85 0.88 40.41
C ASP A 292 -23.76 -0.60 40.80
N THR A 293 -23.78 -1.52 39.82
CA THR A 293 -23.72 -2.98 40.08
C THR A 293 -22.41 -3.43 40.72
N HIS A 294 -21.34 -2.63 40.66
CA HIS A 294 -20.08 -2.92 41.33
C HIS A 294 -19.98 -2.38 42.77
N HIS A 295 -20.86 -1.47 43.19
CA HIS A 295 -20.89 -0.99 44.59
C HIS A 295 -21.44 -2.03 45.57
N ALA A 296 -22.33 -2.92 45.13
CA ALA A 296 -22.87 -3.96 46.00
C ALA A 296 -21.82 -4.97 46.50
N ALA A 297 -20.70 -5.12 45.76
CA ALA A 297 -19.62 -6.03 46.14
C ALA A 297 -18.57 -5.40 47.09
N GLU A 298 -18.35 -4.09 47.03
CA GLU A 298 -17.35 -3.40 47.87
C GLU A 298 -17.93 -2.82 49.17
N ILE A 299 -19.25 -2.53 49.23
CA ILE A 299 -19.87 -1.91 50.41
C ILE A 299 -19.98 -2.87 51.62
N HIS A 300 -19.83 -4.19 51.43
CA HIS A 300 -19.88 -5.14 52.55
C HIS A 300 -18.60 -5.23 53.40
N GLN A 301 -17.51 -4.54 53.05
CA GLN A 301 -16.25 -4.64 53.81
C GLN A 301 -15.80 -3.41 54.59
N VAL A 302 -16.47 -2.26 54.48
CA VAL A 302 -16.02 -1.06 55.23
C VAL A 302 -17.23 -0.29 55.78
N ASP A 303 -17.65 -0.69 56.98
CA ASP A 303 -18.60 0.09 57.79
C ASP A 303 -17.90 1.33 58.37
N GLY A 304 -18.69 2.39 58.63
CA GLY A 304 -18.29 3.49 59.50
C GLY A 304 -18.18 4.87 58.85
N ARG A 305 -19.34 5.51 58.65
CA ARG A 305 -19.55 6.96 58.46
C ARG A 305 -19.04 7.57 57.14
N ARG A 306 -19.98 7.92 56.29
CA ARG A 306 -20.06 9.25 55.64
C ARG A 306 -21.48 9.47 55.09
N ARG A 307 -22.18 10.47 55.63
CA ARG A 307 -23.42 11.02 55.07
C ARG A 307 -23.08 11.67 53.72
N TRP A 308 -23.82 11.30 52.68
CA TRP A 308 -23.93 12.10 51.46
C TRP A 308 -25.05 13.15 51.65
N PRO A 309 -24.90 14.38 51.13
CA PRO A 309 -26.03 15.29 51.00
C PRO A 309 -26.83 14.86 49.77
N PHE A 310 -27.99 14.24 49.98
CA PHE A 310 -29.03 14.22 48.96
C PHE A 310 -29.55 15.66 48.83
N VAL A 311 -29.43 16.25 47.64
CA VAL A 311 -30.24 17.40 47.25
C VAL A 311 -31.68 16.88 47.14
N GLN A 312 -32.52 17.26 48.10
CA GLN A 312 -33.96 17.07 48.00
C GLN A 312 -34.48 17.91 46.84
N TYR A 313 -35.22 17.26 45.95
CA TYR A 313 -35.96 17.87 44.86
C TYR A 313 -37.36 18.16 45.40
N ASP A 314 -37.69 19.43 45.65
CA ASP A 314 -39.07 19.82 45.95
C ASP A 314 -39.82 20.04 44.62
N PRO A 315 -41.02 19.46 44.44
CA PRO A 315 -41.82 19.67 43.25
C PRO A 315 -42.46 21.07 43.27
N PRO A 316 -42.81 21.63 42.10
CA PRO A 316 -43.39 22.96 42.02
C PRO A 316 -44.86 22.92 42.45
N ASP A 317 -45.22 23.79 43.39
CA ASP A 317 -46.61 24.19 43.58
C ASP A 317 -46.96 25.25 42.51
N TRP A 318 -48.14 25.02 41.94
CA TRP A 318 -48.92 25.75 40.93
C TRP A 318 -48.70 27.25 40.83
#